data_AF-A0A8H6AT66-F1
#
_entry.id   AF-A0A8H6AT66-F1
#
_cell.length_a   1.000
_cell.length_b   1.000
_cell.length_c   1.000
_cell.angle_alpha   90.00
_cell.angle_beta   90.00
_cell.angle_gamma   90.00
#
_symmetry.space_group_name_H-M   'P 1'
#
loop_
_entity.id
_entity.type
_entity.pdbx_description
1 polymer ?
#
loop_
_entity_poly.entity_id
_entity_poly.type
_entity_poly.pdbx_seq_one_letter_code
_entity_poly.pdbx_strand_id
1 'polypeptide(L)'
;MASATRLPLKSIAFTTAVVAAAGISHVNIQKLLSDIFTGPGSYSRIAATVVILANLKSLPGVWHFRVWNAILKHLIFTIPNIPSDLGPASLFLPVITTSHAPLWECDYNLHKSNSTYFSDLDVTRSHIVCCLLEPGIHALQANLKNKLVLDKEGKAVRGRWGIMLGGVMCNFKREIGIYEKYEMWSRVLCWDRKWIYVVTHFVKKGTVRPRGFVLGDGSWFGGGNARFEEREGEGGDAVEVDEKAIFASAVSKYVMKLGRLTVHPEVVLNASGVLPERPGGWHSMANSGVSTPEMDESFVEAKVEDEEVKEGANGNEWNWERVERENKRGLQFAEHFAAMEGLHQEFTGSQGPALGKYRDLL
;
A
#
# COMPACT_ATOMS: atom_id res chain seq x y z
N MET A 1 -11.97 -2.74 -0.51
CA MET A 1 -11.75 -2.19 -1.86
C MET A 1 -12.26 -3.17 -2.90
N ALA A 2 -13.18 -2.73 -3.78
CA ALA A 2 -13.53 -3.51 -4.96
C ALA A 2 -12.26 -3.71 -5.79
N SER A 3 -11.93 -4.97 -6.09
CA SER A 3 -10.77 -5.32 -6.89
C SER A 3 -10.74 -4.47 -8.16
N ALA A 4 -9.70 -3.67 -8.36
CA ALA A 4 -9.43 -2.90 -9.59
C ALA A 4 -9.52 -3.78 -10.85
N THR A 5 -9.47 -5.09 -10.65
CA THR A 5 -9.53 -6.13 -11.67
C THR A 5 -10.94 -6.62 -12.02
N ARG A 6 -12.04 -5.90 -11.73
CA ARG A 6 -13.33 -6.12 -12.44
C ARG A 6 -13.46 -5.28 -13.72
N LEU A 7 -12.57 -4.32 -13.92
CA LEU A 7 -12.75 -3.28 -14.91
C LEU A 7 -11.87 -3.53 -16.15
N PRO A 8 -12.40 -3.37 -17.39
CA PRO A 8 -11.60 -3.50 -18.61
C PRO A 8 -10.67 -2.29 -18.72
N LEU A 9 -9.52 -2.33 -18.05
CA LEU A 9 -8.67 -1.15 -17.82
C LEU A 9 -8.30 -0.40 -19.11
N LYS A 10 -7.98 -1.12 -20.19
CA LYS A 10 -7.71 -0.53 -21.50
C LYS A 10 -8.93 0.22 -22.07
N SER A 11 -10.12 -0.39 -21.97
CA SER A 11 -11.36 0.22 -22.42
C SER A 11 -11.76 1.42 -21.56
N ILE A 12 -11.55 1.37 -20.23
CA ILE A 12 -11.83 2.51 -19.36
C ILE A 12 -10.88 3.66 -19.64
N ALA A 13 -9.57 3.39 -19.72
CA ALA A 13 -8.60 4.43 -20.05
C ALA A 13 -8.95 5.10 -21.40
N PHE A 14 -9.31 4.30 -22.41
CA PHE A 14 -9.76 4.80 -23.70
C PHE A 14 -11.05 5.63 -23.61
N THR A 15 -12.11 5.10 -22.99
CA THR A 15 -13.40 5.80 -22.87
C THR A 15 -13.27 7.08 -22.05
N THR A 16 -12.52 7.06 -20.94
CA THR A 16 -12.25 8.25 -20.12
C THR A 16 -11.48 9.30 -20.93
N ALA A 17 -10.46 8.90 -21.71
CA ALA A 17 -9.73 9.81 -22.58
C ALA A 17 -10.64 10.46 -23.64
N VAL A 18 -11.53 9.67 -24.27
CA VAL A 18 -12.48 10.17 -25.27
C VAL A 18 -13.50 11.13 -24.65
N VAL A 19 -14.09 10.79 -23.50
CA VAL A 19 -15.05 11.65 -22.81
C VAL A 19 -14.40 12.95 -22.33
N ALA A 20 -13.17 12.87 -21.79
CA ALA A 20 -12.41 14.06 -21.39
C ALA A 20 -12.08 14.94 -22.60
N ALA A 21 -11.62 14.36 -23.71
CA ALA A 21 -11.32 15.09 -24.94
C ALA A 21 -12.56 15.76 -25.54
N ALA A 22 -13.70 15.05 -25.60
CA ALA A 22 -14.97 15.61 -26.06
C ALA A 22 -15.44 16.74 -25.14
N GLY A 23 -15.41 16.56 -23.82
CA GLY A 23 -15.78 17.60 -22.86
C GLY A 23 -14.91 18.85 -22.96
N ILE A 24 -13.59 18.68 -23.10
CA ILE A 24 -12.64 19.79 -23.24
C ILE A 24 -12.81 20.50 -24.59
N SER A 25 -13.14 19.79 -25.67
CA SER A 25 -13.30 20.37 -27.01
C SER A 25 -14.46 21.37 -27.13
N HIS A 26 -15.43 21.32 -26.23
CA HIS A 26 -16.57 22.25 -26.21
C HIS A 26 -16.38 23.45 -25.26
N VAL A 27 -15.28 23.48 -24.49
CA VAL A 27 -14.97 24.56 -23.55
C VAL A 27 -13.88 25.44 -24.13
N ASN A 28 -14.19 26.72 -24.36
CA ASN A 28 -13.16 27.70 -24.67
C ASN A 28 -12.37 28.02 -23.39
N ILE A 29 -11.33 27.23 -23.11
CA ILE A 29 -10.49 27.34 -21.91
C ILE A 29 -9.91 28.74 -21.77
N GLN A 30 -9.47 29.36 -22.87
CA GLN A 30 -8.88 30.70 -22.83
C GLN A 30 -9.89 31.74 -22.35
N LYS A 31 -11.12 31.69 -22.87
CA LYS A 31 -12.21 32.57 -22.43
C LYS A 31 -12.61 32.28 -20.98
N LEU A 32 -12.74 31.01 -20.60
CA LEU A 32 -13.06 30.60 -19.23
C LEU A 32 -12.03 31.12 -18.22
N LEU A 33 -10.74 30.96 -18.52
CA LEU A 33 -9.65 31.47 -17.68
C LEU A 33 -9.72 33.01 -17.61
N SER A 34 -9.87 33.69 -18.74
CA SER A 34 -10.01 35.16 -18.78
C SER A 34 -11.16 35.64 -17.89
N ASP A 35 -12.34 35.02 -18.01
CA ASP A 35 -13.55 35.41 -17.26
C ASP A 35 -13.39 35.16 -15.74
N ILE A 36 -12.70 34.07 -15.37
CA ILE A 36 -12.35 33.77 -13.97
C ILE A 36 -11.51 34.91 -13.37
N PHE A 37 -10.54 35.43 -14.12
CA PHE A 37 -9.52 36.34 -13.59
C PHE A 37 -9.79 37.85 -13.81
N THR A 38 -10.71 38.26 -14.69
CA THR A 38 -10.81 39.68 -15.11
C THR A 38 -12.19 40.36 -14.94
N GLY A 39 -13.27 39.61 -14.72
CA GLY A 39 -14.62 40.19 -14.54
C GLY A 39 -14.96 40.65 -13.10
N PRO A 40 -16.08 41.33 -12.86
CA PRO A 40 -16.57 41.68 -11.52
C PRO A 40 -16.61 40.47 -10.59
N GLY A 41 -16.09 40.60 -9.37
CA GLY A 41 -15.91 39.46 -8.44
C GLY A 41 -14.69 38.57 -8.73
N SER A 42 -13.73 39.03 -9.53
CA SER A 42 -12.49 38.29 -9.81
C SER A 42 -11.71 37.94 -8.55
N TYR A 43 -11.63 38.85 -7.57
CA TYR A 43 -10.93 38.58 -6.30
C TYR A 43 -11.49 37.36 -5.54
N SER A 44 -12.81 37.21 -5.45
CA SER A 44 -13.41 36.05 -4.77
C SER A 44 -13.21 34.77 -5.56
N ARG A 45 -13.26 34.82 -6.90
CA ARG A 45 -12.95 33.67 -7.76
C ARG A 45 -11.47 33.27 -7.69
N ILE A 46 -10.57 34.24 -7.62
CA ILE A 46 -9.13 34.02 -7.41
C ILE A 46 -8.90 33.36 -6.06
N ALA A 47 -9.47 33.92 -4.99
CA ALA A 47 -9.36 33.35 -3.65
C ALA A 47 -9.90 31.91 -3.60
N ALA A 48 -11.08 31.66 -4.18
CA ALA A 48 -11.66 30.32 -4.29
C ALA A 48 -10.74 29.36 -5.08
N THR A 49 -10.18 29.83 -6.20
CA THR A 49 -9.26 29.04 -7.03
C THR A 49 -8.00 28.66 -6.24
N VAL A 50 -7.41 29.60 -5.49
CA VAL A 50 -6.25 29.33 -4.64
C VAL A 50 -6.57 28.29 -3.57
N VAL A 51 -7.72 28.41 -2.90
CA VAL A 51 -8.16 27.43 -1.88
C VAL A 51 -8.36 26.04 -2.48
N ILE A 52 -8.98 25.95 -3.65
CA ILE A 52 -9.20 24.68 -4.36
C ILE A 52 -7.86 24.06 -4.76
N LEU A 53 -6.95 24.84 -5.36
CA LEU A 53 -5.64 24.34 -5.79
C LEU A 53 -4.77 23.90 -4.60
N ALA A 54 -4.79 24.65 -3.49
CA ALA A 54 -4.08 24.29 -2.27
C ALA A 54 -4.60 22.96 -1.66
N ASN A 55 -5.87 22.61 -1.91
CA ASN A 55 -6.50 21.39 -1.41
C ASN A 55 -6.83 20.39 -2.53
N LEU A 56 -6.15 20.49 -3.67
CA LEU A 56 -6.42 19.67 -4.86
C LEU A 56 -6.47 18.16 -4.53
N LYS A 57 -5.54 17.71 -3.67
CA LYS A 57 -5.43 16.31 -3.23
C LYS A 57 -6.70 15.79 -2.54
N SER A 58 -7.46 16.67 -1.89
CA SER A 58 -8.67 16.35 -1.13
C SER A 58 -9.97 16.51 -1.92
N LEU A 59 -9.91 16.92 -3.19
CA LEU A 59 -11.13 17.08 -4.00
C LEU A 59 -11.79 15.74 -4.32
N PRO A 60 -13.13 15.71 -4.49
CA PRO A 60 -13.84 14.52 -4.93
C PRO A 60 -13.24 13.93 -6.21
N GLY A 61 -13.05 12.61 -6.23
CA GLY A 61 -12.47 11.89 -7.37
C GLY A 61 -10.94 11.87 -7.42
N VAL A 62 -10.24 12.80 -6.76
CA VAL A 62 -8.76 12.86 -6.83
C VAL A 62 -8.10 11.67 -6.14
N TRP A 63 -8.64 11.17 -5.03
CA TRP A 63 -8.18 9.90 -4.44
C TRP A 63 -8.24 8.74 -5.44
N HIS A 64 -9.37 8.59 -6.16
CA HIS A 64 -9.52 7.53 -7.17
C HIS A 64 -8.47 7.69 -8.26
N PHE A 65 -8.27 8.91 -8.76
CA PHE A 65 -7.25 9.21 -9.76
C PHE A 65 -5.84 8.81 -9.26
N ARG A 66 -5.47 9.15 -8.02
CA ARG A 66 -4.15 8.82 -7.45
C ARG A 66 -3.92 7.31 -7.38
N VAL A 67 -4.92 6.56 -6.89
CA VAL A 67 -4.85 5.09 -6.83
C VAL A 67 -4.79 4.47 -8.23
N TRP A 68 -5.67 4.90 -9.14
CA TRP A 68 -5.69 4.41 -10.52
C TRP A 68 -4.42 4.75 -11.28
N ASN A 69 -3.87 5.95 -11.09
CA ASN A 69 -2.60 6.35 -11.66
C ASN A 69 -1.49 5.38 -11.25
N ALA A 70 -1.39 5.03 -9.97
CA ALA A 70 -0.41 4.05 -9.49
C ALA A 70 -0.56 2.67 -10.15
N ILE A 71 -1.80 2.17 -10.28
CA ILE A 71 -2.09 0.87 -10.89
C ILE A 71 -1.81 0.88 -12.40
N LEU A 72 -2.37 1.85 -13.13
CA LEU A 72 -2.28 1.92 -14.58
C LEU A 72 -0.86 2.24 -15.04
N LYS A 73 -0.11 3.02 -14.25
CA LYS A 73 1.31 3.25 -14.50
C LYS A 73 2.06 1.93 -14.64
N HIS A 74 1.96 1.06 -13.64
CA HIS A 74 2.75 -0.16 -13.59
C HIS A 74 2.19 -1.29 -14.46
N LEU A 75 0.88 -1.33 -14.72
CA LEU A 75 0.25 -2.42 -15.47
C LEU A 75 -0.04 -2.09 -16.95
N ILE A 76 0.11 -0.84 -17.39
CA ILE A 76 -0.22 -0.43 -18.77
C ILE A 76 0.82 0.51 -19.36
N PHE A 77 1.16 1.61 -18.68
CA PHE A 77 1.90 2.71 -19.30
C PHE A 77 3.42 2.57 -19.19
N THR A 78 3.90 2.07 -18.06
CA THR A 78 5.32 1.90 -17.73
C THR A 78 5.49 0.56 -17.03
N ILE A 79 5.45 -0.50 -17.84
CA ILE A 79 5.62 -1.86 -17.35
C ILE A 79 7.02 -1.97 -16.71
N PRO A 80 7.10 -2.29 -15.41
CA PRO A 80 8.37 -2.41 -14.71
C PRO A 80 9.16 -3.60 -15.25
N ASN A 81 10.48 -3.46 -15.33
CA ASN A 81 11.39 -4.53 -15.69
C ASN A 81 12.47 -4.62 -14.61
N ILE A 82 12.35 -5.62 -13.74
CA ILE A 82 13.36 -5.96 -12.75
C ILE A 82 14.29 -6.99 -13.42
N PRO A 83 15.59 -6.70 -13.58
CA PRO A 83 16.54 -7.65 -14.11
C PRO A 83 16.53 -8.96 -13.33
N SER A 84 16.61 -10.11 -14.02
CA SER A 84 16.47 -11.44 -13.40
C SER A 84 17.52 -11.73 -12.34
N ASP A 85 18.72 -11.18 -12.48
CA ASP A 85 19.82 -11.23 -11.51
C ASP A 85 19.52 -10.45 -10.22
N LEU A 86 18.70 -9.40 -10.31
CA LEU A 86 18.26 -8.60 -9.17
C LEU A 86 16.91 -9.04 -8.58
N GLY A 87 16.20 -9.96 -9.22
CA GLY A 87 14.85 -10.39 -8.84
C GLY A 87 14.73 -10.74 -7.35
N PRO A 88 15.46 -11.77 -6.86
CA PRO A 88 15.44 -12.14 -5.45
C PRO A 88 15.87 -11.02 -4.50
N ALA A 89 16.89 -10.24 -4.88
CA ALA A 89 17.37 -9.11 -4.08
C ALA A 89 16.37 -7.96 -4.00
N SER A 90 15.42 -7.88 -4.95
CA SER A 90 14.42 -6.81 -5.05
C SER A 90 13.19 -7.02 -4.17
N LEU A 91 12.95 -8.24 -3.67
CA LEU A 91 11.73 -8.64 -2.98
C LEU A 91 11.35 -7.74 -1.79
N PHE A 92 12.34 -7.36 -0.99
CA PHE A 92 12.15 -6.57 0.23
C PHE A 92 12.59 -5.11 0.06
N LEU A 93 12.95 -4.70 -1.16
CA LEU A 93 13.34 -3.30 -1.40
C LEU A 93 12.11 -2.38 -1.31
N PRO A 94 12.27 -1.18 -0.74
CA PRO A 94 11.16 -0.25 -0.59
C PRO A 94 10.86 0.49 -1.89
N VAL A 95 9.59 0.80 -2.11
CA VAL A 95 9.15 1.90 -2.97
C VAL A 95 9.02 3.16 -2.12
N ILE A 96 9.44 4.29 -2.68
CA ILE A 96 9.30 5.61 -2.06
C ILE A 96 8.18 6.37 -2.77
N THR A 97 7.18 6.82 -2.05
CA THR A 97 6.13 7.71 -2.57
C THR A 97 6.15 9.05 -1.83
N THR A 98 6.22 10.18 -2.53
CA THR A 98 6.21 11.51 -1.90
C THR A 98 4.81 12.11 -1.86
N SER A 99 4.39 12.66 -0.73
CA SER A 99 3.14 13.44 -0.61
C SER A 99 3.27 14.61 0.38
N HIS A 100 2.17 15.28 0.65
CA HIS A 100 2.03 16.34 1.66
C HIS A 100 0.62 16.31 2.27
N ALA A 101 0.43 16.98 3.41
CA ALA A 101 -0.86 17.08 4.10
C ALA A 101 -1.55 18.43 3.77
N PRO A 102 -2.44 18.54 2.77
CA PRO A 102 -3.20 19.77 2.56
C PRO A 102 -4.08 20.09 3.77
N LEU A 103 -4.53 21.34 3.88
CA LEU A 103 -5.37 21.78 5.00
C LEU A 103 -6.61 20.90 5.18
N TRP A 104 -7.25 20.47 4.10
CA TRP A 104 -8.45 19.61 4.14
C TRP A 104 -8.17 18.14 4.48
N GLU A 105 -6.90 17.74 4.64
CA GLU A 105 -6.55 16.45 5.26
C GLU A 105 -6.26 16.55 6.75
N CYS A 106 -6.24 17.77 7.30
CA CYS A 106 -5.97 18.03 8.71
C CYS A 106 -7.27 18.05 9.54
N ASP A 107 -7.17 17.69 10.81
CA ASP A 107 -8.29 17.75 11.76
C ASP A 107 -8.29 19.05 12.60
N TYR A 108 -9.10 19.11 13.65
CA TYR A 108 -9.25 20.28 14.52
C TYR A 108 -7.99 20.62 15.33
N ASN A 109 -7.02 19.71 15.43
CA ASN A 109 -5.72 19.95 16.06
C ASN A 109 -4.68 20.50 15.06
N LEU A 110 -5.07 20.78 13.82
CA LEU A 110 -4.21 21.38 12.78
C LEU A 110 -3.02 20.49 12.36
N HIS A 111 -3.15 19.17 12.52
CA HIS A 111 -2.26 18.18 11.93
C HIS A 111 -3.05 17.21 11.05
N LYS A 112 -2.34 16.46 10.21
CA LYS A 112 -2.94 15.41 9.37
C LYS A 112 -3.81 14.49 10.22
N SER A 113 -5.08 14.35 9.82
CA SER A 113 -6.03 13.50 10.52
C SER A 113 -5.61 12.03 10.41
N ASN A 114 -5.77 11.27 11.50
CA ASN A 114 -5.48 9.83 11.54
C ASN A 114 -6.13 9.06 10.38
N SER A 115 -7.33 9.46 9.97
CA SER A 115 -8.07 8.82 8.88
C SER A 115 -7.44 9.02 7.49
N THR A 116 -6.76 10.15 7.27
CA THR A 116 -6.22 10.50 5.95
C THR A 116 -4.87 9.86 5.66
N TYR A 117 -4.25 9.18 6.63
CA TYR A 117 -3.09 8.31 6.34
C TYR A 117 -3.49 7.13 5.46
N PHE A 118 -4.71 6.61 5.62
CA PHE A 118 -5.18 5.44 4.87
C PHE A 118 -5.40 5.71 3.39
N SER A 119 -5.77 6.94 3.03
CA SER A 119 -5.90 7.34 1.62
C SER A 119 -4.54 7.35 0.91
N ASP A 120 -3.48 7.76 1.62
CA ASP A 120 -2.11 7.73 1.11
C ASP A 120 -1.54 6.30 1.07
N LEU A 121 -1.88 5.48 2.08
CA LEU A 121 -1.57 4.06 2.09
C LEU A 121 -2.14 3.34 0.86
N ASP A 122 -3.38 3.62 0.45
CA ASP A 122 -3.95 3.02 -0.78
C ASP A 122 -3.08 3.28 -2.02
N VAL A 123 -2.53 4.48 -2.16
CA VAL A 123 -1.70 4.87 -3.32
C VAL A 123 -0.34 4.19 -3.27
N THR A 124 0.39 4.32 -2.17
CA THR A 124 1.75 3.75 -2.07
C THR A 124 1.75 2.22 -2.11
N ARG A 125 0.73 1.58 -1.51
CA ARG A 125 0.55 0.11 -1.60
C ARG A 125 0.24 -0.34 -3.02
N SER A 126 -0.52 0.45 -3.78
CA SER A 126 -0.77 0.18 -5.20
C SER A 126 0.53 0.25 -6.02
N HIS A 127 1.42 1.19 -5.71
CA HIS A 127 2.73 1.25 -6.36
C HIS A 127 3.56 0.00 -6.07
N ILE A 128 3.84 -0.35 -4.80
CA ILE A 128 4.69 -1.51 -4.47
C ILE A 128 4.11 -2.83 -4.97
N VAL A 129 2.80 -3.04 -4.83
CA VAL A 129 2.16 -4.28 -5.32
C VAL A 129 2.26 -4.37 -6.83
N CYS A 130 1.89 -3.32 -7.55
CA CYS A 130 1.89 -3.39 -9.01
C CYS A 130 3.30 -3.37 -9.59
N CYS A 131 4.27 -2.66 -9.01
CA CYS A 131 5.62 -2.63 -9.56
C CYS A 131 6.39 -3.92 -9.31
N LEU A 132 6.25 -4.52 -8.13
CA LEU A 132 6.96 -5.75 -7.76
C LEU A 132 6.29 -6.99 -8.37
N LEU A 133 4.96 -7.00 -8.43
CA LEU A 133 4.20 -8.18 -8.82
C LEU A 133 3.70 -8.16 -10.27
N GLU A 134 4.06 -7.18 -11.09
CA GLU A 134 3.55 -7.06 -12.47
C GLU A 134 3.65 -8.38 -13.27
N PRO A 135 4.82 -9.07 -13.33
CA PRO A 135 4.93 -10.23 -14.19
C PRO A 135 4.04 -11.38 -13.69
N GLY A 136 3.98 -11.58 -12.36
CA GLY A 136 3.10 -12.56 -11.73
C GLY A 136 1.61 -12.24 -11.90
N ILE A 137 1.22 -10.96 -11.83
CA ILE A 137 -0.15 -10.50 -12.10
C ILE A 137 -0.54 -10.86 -13.54
N HIS A 138 0.30 -10.55 -14.52
CA HIS A 138 0.06 -10.89 -15.92
C HIS A 138 0.02 -12.40 -16.15
N ALA A 139 0.93 -13.14 -15.51
CA ALA A 139 0.98 -14.59 -15.62
C ALA A 139 -0.29 -15.27 -15.07
N LEU A 140 -0.84 -14.76 -13.96
CA LEU A 140 -2.09 -15.25 -13.38
C LEU A 140 -3.33 -14.79 -14.14
N GLN A 141 -3.33 -13.61 -14.75
CA GLN A 141 -4.40 -13.23 -15.68
C GLN A 141 -4.47 -14.18 -16.88
N ALA A 142 -3.33 -14.71 -17.32
CA ALA A 142 -3.21 -15.74 -18.34
C ALA A 142 -3.14 -17.17 -17.77
N ASN A 143 -3.71 -17.43 -16.58
CA ASN A 143 -3.59 -18.73 -15.90
C ASN A 143 -4.11 -19.92 -16.74
N LEU A 144 -5.08 -19.70 -17.64
CA LEU A 144 -5.54 -20.75 -18.57
C LEU A 144 -4.41 -21.30 -19.46
N LYS A 145 -3.42 -20.46 -19.79
CA LYS A 145 -2.22 -20.84 -20.54
C LYS A 145 -1.11 -21.32 -19.61
N ASN A 146 -0.85 -20.56 -18.54
CA ASN A 146 0.33 -20.76 -17.69
C ASN A 146 0.16 -21.86 -16.63
N LYS A 147 -1.09 -22.25 -16.32
CA LYS A 147 -1.41 -23.35 -15.40
C LYS A 147 -0.74 -23.22 -14.02
N LEU A 148 -0.57 -22.00 -13.52
CA LEU A 148 0.06 -21.70 -12.23
C LEU A 148 -0.84 -22.11 -11.05
N VAL A 149 -2.16 -22.01 -11.24
CA VAL A 149 -3.16 -22.38 -10.24
C VAL A 149 -4.14 -23.36 -10.87
N LEU A 150 -4.19 -24.56 -10.29
CA LEU A 150 -5.03 -25.67 -10.72
C LEU A 150 -6.16 -25.92 -9.71
N ASP A 151 -7.29 -26.43 -10.19
CA ASP A 151 -8.35 -26.98 -9.34
C ASP A 151 -8.02 -28.41 -8.89
N LYS A 152 -8.89 -28.99 -8.06
CA LYS A 152 -8.71 -30.35 -7.53
C LYS A 152 -8.66 -31.41 -8.63
N GLU A 153 -9.27 -31.11 -9.78
CA GLU A 153 -9.28 -31.99 -10.95
C GLU A 153 -8.09 -31.72 -11.90
N GLY A 154 -7.13 -30.89 -11.50
CA GLY A 154 -5.92 -30.59 -12.27
C GLY A 154 -6.11 -29.63 -13.45
N LYS A 155 -7.28 -28.98 -13.57
CA LYS A 155 -7.56 -27.99 -14.62
C LYS A 155 -7.17 -26.59 -14.16
N ALA A 156 -6.76 -25.75 -15.11
CA ALA A 156 -6.43 -24.35 -14.80
C ALA A 156 -7.65 -23.57 -14.30
N VAL A 157 -7.50 -22.94 -13.13
CA VAL A 157 -8.55 -22.11 -12.53
C VAL A 157 -8.83 -20.91 -13.42
N ARG A 158 -10.12 -20.67 -13.69
CA ARG A 158 -10.61 -19.49 -14.40
C ARG A 158 -10.93 -18.39 -13.41
N GLY A 159 -10.45 -17.18 -13.68
CA GLY A 159 -10.76 -16.03 -12.85
C GLY A 159 -9.92 -14.83 -13.22
N ARG A 160 -10.30 -13.68 -12.69
CA ARG A 160 -9.48 -12.48 -12.76
C ARG A 160 -8.62 -12.44 -11.51
N TRP A 161 -7.33 -12.16 -11.67
CA TRP A 161 -6.45 -11.92 -10.53
C TRP A 161 -6.99 -10.73 -9.73
N GLY A 162 -6.81 -10.70 -8.42
CA GLY A 162 -7.19 -9.57 -7.58
C GLY A 162 -6.45 -9.61 -6.25
N ILE A 163 -6.34 -8.45 -5.61
CA ILE A 163 -5.75 -8.31 -4.28
C ILE A 163 -6.73 -7.53 -3.39
N MET A 164 -6.99 -8.03 -2.19
CA MET A 164 -7.98 -7.47 -1.29
C MET A 164 -7.37 -7.19 0.07
N LEU A 165 -7.55 -5.97 0.56
CA LEU A 165 -7.14 -5.57 1.90
C LEU A 165 -8.00 -6.30 2.93
N GLY A 166 -7.36 -7.10 3.78
CA GLY A 166 -8.01 -7.78 4.91
C GLY A 166 -7.94 -7.01 6.22
N GLY A 167 -7.05 -6.03 6.32
CA GLY A 167 -6.93 -5.15 7.48
C GLY A 167 -5.68 -4.28 7.40
N VAL A 168 -5.70 -3.21 8.18
CA VAL A 168 -4.60 -2.27 8.29
C VAL A 168 -4.48 -1.83 9.73
N MET A 169 -3.26 -1.73 10.22
CA MET A 169 -2.91 -1.12 11.50
C MET A 169 -1.96 0.02 11.21
N CYS A 170 -2.13 1.16 11.88
CA CYS A 170 -1.30 2.33 11.73
C CYS A 170 -1.01 2.87 13.13
N ASN A 171 0.27 2.92 13.49
CA ASN A 171 0.72 3.54 14.72
C ASN A 171 1.29 4.94 14.43
N PHE A 172 0.83 5.92 15.19
CA PHE A 172 1.19 7.33 15.02
C PHE A 172 2.21 7.71 16.09
N LYS A 173 3.41 8.10 15.68
CA LYS A 173 4.51 8.49 16.56
C LYS A 173 4.64 10.00 16.68
N ARG A 174 4.47 10.72 15.57
CA ARG A 174 4.54 12.18 15.49
C ARG A 174 3.52 12.73 14.50
N GLU A 175 3.05 13.93 14.79
CA GLU A 175 2.14 14.66 13.91
C GLU A 175 2.82 15.10 12.62
N ILE A 176 2.02 15.19 11.54
CA ILE A 176 2.39 15.81 10.27
C ILE A 176 1.63 17.12 10.18
N GLY A 177 2.35 18.24 10.12
CA GLY A 177 1.76 19.57 10.10
C GLY A 177 1.08 19.93 8.76
N ILE A 178 0.35 21.04 8.77
CA ILE A 178 -0.31 21.57 7.56
C ILE A 178 0.74 21.85 6.47
N TYR A 179 0.49 21.31 5.28
CA TYR A 179 1.35 21.32 4.09
C TYR A 179 2.75 20.72 4.29
N GLU A 180 2.99 20.03 5.40
CA GLU A 180 4.25 19.33 5.63
C GLU A 180 4.42 18.20 4.62
N LYS A 181 5.62 18.13 4.04
CA LYS A 181 5.97 17.13 3.02
C LYS A 181 6.58 15.92 3.70
N TYR A 182 6.15 14.74 3.27
CA TYR A 182 6.64 13.47 3.78
C TYR A 182 6.86 12.47 2.65
N GLU A 183 7.60 11.41 2.97
CA GLU A 183 7.85 10.26 2.14
C GLU A 183 7.21 9.03 2.80
N MET A 184 6.57 8.20 1.99
CA MET A 184 6.09 6.89 2.37
C MET A 184 7.06 5.85 1.83
N TRP A 185 7.64 5.07 2.72
CA TRP A 185 8.57 3.99 2.39
C TRP A 185 7.83 2.66 2.59
N SER A 186 7.45 2.03 1.48
CA SER A 186 6.64 0.81 1.49
C SER A 186 7.42 -0.38 0.95
N ARG A 187 7.48 -1.46 1.72
CA ARG A 187 8.10 -2.73 1.29
C ARG A 187 7.25 -3.92 1.70
N VAL A 188 7.46 -5.06 1.06
CA VAL A 188 6.98 -6.34 1.60
C VAL A 188 7.62 -6.52 2.98
N LEU A 189 6.81 -6.83 3.98
CA LEU A 189 7.28 -7.15 5.33
C LEU A 189 7.55 -8.66 5.41
N CYS A 190 6.52 -9.44 5.12
CA CYS A 190 6.53 -10.90 5.13
C CYS A 190 5.27 -11.45 4.46
N TRP A 191 5.12 -12.76 4.39
CA TRP A 191 3.89 -13.43 3.98
C TRP A 191 3.72 -14.75 4.74
N ASP A 192 2.47 -15.20 4.83
CA ASP A 192 2.10 -16.53 5.29
C ASP A 192 1.41 -17.32 4.15
N ARG A 193 0.65 -18.36 4.49
CA ARG A 193 -0.06 -19.20 3.51
C ARG A 193 -1.19 -18.49 2.76
N LYS A 194 -1.74 -17.42 3.30
CA LYS A 194 -2.95 -16.72 2.82
C LYS A 194 -2.71 -15.22 2.60
N TRP A 195 -1.93 -14.60 3.46
CA TRP A 195 -1.75 -13.16 3.55
C TRP A 195 -0.33 -12.76 3.15
N ILE A 196 -0.23 -11.67 2.38
CA ILE A 196 1.00 -10.90 2.24
C ILE A 196 0.88 -9.64 3.09
N TYR A 197 1.96 -9.28 3.76
CA TYR A 197 2.03 -8.12 4.65
C TYR A 197 2.94 -7.06 4.03
N VAL A 198 2.44 -5.83 3.94
CA VAL A 198 3.20 -4.67 3.47
C VAL A 198 3.35 -3.70 4.62
N VAL A 199 4.58 -3.34 4.96
CA VAL A 199 4.88 -2.28 5.92
C VAL A 199 5.05 -0.96 5.17
N THR A 200 4.62 0.15 5.78
CA THR A 200 4.80 1.50 5.26
C THR A 200 5.17 2.45 6.37
N HIS A 201 6.29 3.16 6.22
CA HIS A 201 6.71 4.20 7.15
C HIS A 201 6.48 5.58 6.53
N PHE A 202 5.78 6.45 7.25
CA PHE A 202 5.65 7.86 6.95
C PHE A 202 6.82 8.59 7.59
N VAL A 203 7.65 9.22 6.79
CA VAL A 203 8.93 9.78 7.22
C VAL A 203 9.03 11.21 6.70
N LYS A 204 9.65 12.09 7.50
CA LYS A 204 9.98 13.45 7.06
C LYS A 204 10.76 13.39 5.75
N LYS A 205 10.28 14.15 4.75
CA LYS A 205 10.84 14.09 3.40
C LYS A 205 12.34 14.44 3.42
N GLY A 206 13.15 13.59 2.78
CA GLY A 206 14.58 13.84 2.63
C GLY A 206 15.42 13.52 3.88
N THR A 207 14.84 12.87 4.89
CA THR A 207 15.60 12.31 6.03
C THR A 207 16.62 11.29 5.56
N VAL A 208 16.24 10.48 4.56
CA VAL A 208 17.01 9.36 4.05
C VAL A 208 17.04 9.43 2.53
N ARG A 209 18.17 9.04 1.93
CA ARG A 209 18.28 8.86 0.49
C ARG A 209 18.76 7.43 0.20
N PRO A 210 18.08 6.69 -0.70
CA PRO A 210 18.54 5.36 -1.07
C PRO A 210 19.83 5.47 -1.89
N ARG A 211 20.67 4.42 -1.85
CA ARG A 211 21.91 4.37 -2.65
C ARG A 211 21.65 4.45 -4.15
N GLY A 212 20.54 3.86 -4.61
CA GLY A 212 20.13 3.90 -6.01
C GLY A 212 18.69 3.43 -6.19
N PHE A 213 18.28 3.32 -7.45
CA PHE A 213 16.95 2.82 -7.82
C PHE A 213 17.07 1.62 -8.76
N VAL A 214 16.21 0.61 -8.59
CA VAL A 214 16.09 -0.54 -9.51
C VAL A 214 15.15 -0.23 -10.68
N LEU A 215 14.08 0.54 -10.45
CA LEU A 215 13.09 0.96 -11.44
C LEU A 215 13.07 2.48 -11.59
N GLY A 216 12.93 2.92 -12.85
CA GLY A 216 12.82 4.33 -13.18
C GLY A 216 11.47 4.90 -12.72
N ASP A 217 11.36 6.23 -12.74
CA ASP A 217 10.10 6.90 -12.43
C ASP A 217 9.09 6.85 -13.60
N GLY A 218 9.50 6.36 -14.77
CA GLY A 218 8.64 6.24 -15.96
C GLY A 218 8.32 7.56 -16.66
N SER A 219 9.06 8.63 -16.38
CA SER A 219 8.87 9.92 -17.03
C SER A 219 9.31 9.90 -18.49
N TRP A 220 8.41 10.32 -19.41
CA TRP A 220 8.71 10.51 -20.84
C TRP A 220 9.86 11.51 -21.04
N PHE A 221 9.97 12.52 -20.18
CA PHE A 221 10.92 13.63 -20.34
C PHE A 221 12.29 13.42 -19.65
N GLY A 222 12.65 12.18 -19.30
CA GLY A 222 14.01 11.90 -18.85
C GLY A 222 14.14 11.05 -17.58
N GLY A 223 13.33 10.00 -17.45
CA GLY A 223 13.60 8.91 -16.52
C GLY A 223 14.20 7.73 -17.28
N GLY A 224 15.50 7.74 -17.58
CA GLY A 224 16.18 6.56 -18.11
C GLY A 224 15.88 5.34 -17.21
N ASN A 225 15.68 4.17 -17.83
CA ASN A 225 15.51 2.90 -17.12
C ASN A 225 16.50 2.86 -15.96
N ALA A 226 15.98 2.75 -14.75
CA ALA A 226 16.74 2.98 -13.54
C ALA A 226 18.12 2.36 -13.60
N ARG A 227 19.10 3.21 -13.28
CA ARG A 227 20.49 2.81 -13.11
C ARG A 227 20.75 2.73 -11.63
N PHE A 228 21.37 1.63 -11.25
CA PHE A 228 22.09 1.49 -10.01
C PHE A 228 23.24 2.52 -10.02
N GLU A 229 23.02 3.71 -9.48
CA GLU A 229 24.14 4.59 -9.12
C GLU A 229 24.72 4.01 -7.82
N GLU A 230 25.69 3.12 -7.91
CA GLU A 230 26.55 2.86 -6.78
C GLU A 230 27.42 4.10 -6.59
N ARG A 231 27.01 5.02 -5.71
CA ARG A 231 27.88 6.15 -5.37
C ARG A 231 29.01 5.64 -4.50
N GLU A 232 30.20 5.54 -5.09
CA GLU A 232 31.44 5.47 -4.33
C GLU A 232 31.57 6.75 -3.49
N GLY A 233 31.62 6.60 -2.16
CA GLY A 233 32.05 7.70 -1.27
C GLY A 233 31.24 7.97 -0.01
N GLU A 234 30.09 7.33 0.21
CA GLU A 234 29.37 7.41 1.50
C GLU A 234 29.14 6.01 2.08
N GLY A 235 30.21 5.23 2.17
CA GLY A 235 30.32 4.13 3.13
C GLY A 235 30.55 4.68 4.55
N GLY A 236 29.78 5.70 4.94
CA GLY A 236 29.76 6.22 6.30
C GLY A 236 28.91 5.29 7.14
N ASP A 237 29.34 5.06 8.38
CA ASP A 237 28.66 4.28 9.41
C ASP A 237 27.13 4.41 9.34
N ALA A 238 26.40 3.32 9.66
CA ALA A 238 24.95 3.30 9.70
C ALA A 238 24.43 4.59 10.36
N VAL A 239 23.96 5.54 9.55
CA VAL A 239 23.34 6.75 10.08
C VAL A 239 22.09 6.25 10.78
N GLU A 240 22.13 6.19 12.11
CA GLU A 240 20.95 5.93 12.90
C GLU A 240 19.91 6.94 12.46
N VAL A 241 18.87 6.44 11.79
CA VAL A 241 17.75 7.26 11.41
C VAL A 241 17.14 7.73 12.73
N ASP A 242 17.26 9.03 13.01
CA ASP A 242 16.61 9.62 14.17
C ASP A 242 15.14 9.22 14.14
N GLU A 243 14.68 8.44 15.13
CA GLU A 243 13.30 7.99 15.19
C GLU A 243 12.31 9.17 15.18
N LYS A 244 12.76 10.37 15.54
CA LYS A 244 11.99 11.60 15.40
C LYS A 244 11.63 11.90 13.95
N ALA A 245 12.36 11.40 12.95
CA ALA A 245 11.98 11.59 11.56
C ALA A 245 10.78 10.75 11.12
N ILE A 246 10.37 9.75 11.91
CA ILE A 246 9.26 8.86 11.61
C ILE A 246 7.97 9.44 12.20
N PHE A 247 7.00 9.72 11.35
CA PHE A 247 5.67 10.19 11.74
C PHE A 247 4.75 9.05 12.13
N ALA A 248 4.72 8.00 11.32
CA ALA A 248 3.83 6.86 11.53
C ALA A 248 4.36 5.61 10.84
N SER A 249 3.96 4.44 11.34
CA SER A 249 4.26 3.15 10.73
C SER A 249 2.97 2.35 10.59
N ALA A 250 2.74 1.76 9.43
CA ALA A 250 1.54 1.00 9.15
C ALA A 250 1.86 -0.38 8.57
N VAL A 251 1.06 -1.38 8.92
CA VAL A 251 1.09 -2.71 8.31
C VAL A 251 -0.26 -3.01 7.69
N SER A 252 -0.24 -3.46 6.45
CA SER A 252 -1.41 -3.86 5.69
C SER A 252 -1.34 -5.34 5.36
N LYS A 253 -2.42 -6.07 5.65
CA LYS A 253 -2.56 -7.50 5.28
C LYS A 253 -3.43 -7.63 4.04
N TYR A 254 -2.95 -8.35 3.03
CA TYR A 254 -3.64 -8.53 1.76
C TYR A 254 -3.79 -10.00 1.41
N VAL A 255 -4.96 -10.37 0.88
CA VAL A 255 -5.19 -11.68 0.28
C VAL A 255 -5.16 -11.54 -1.24
N MET A 256 -4.41 -12.42 -1.90
CA MET A 256 -4.41 -12.52 -3.35
C MET A 256 -5.44 -13.55 -3.80
N LYS A 257 -6.16 -13.27 -4.88
CA LYS A 257 -7.23 -14.11 -5.39
C LYS A 257 -7.16 -14.29 -6.90
N LEU A 258 -7.61 -15.45 -7.37
CA LEU A 258 -7.93 -15.71 -8.77
C LEU A 258 -9.41 -16.09 -8.86
N GLY A 259 -10.24 -15.14 -9.29
CA GLY A 259 -11.69 -15.27 -9.19
C GLY A 259 -12.14 -15.34 -7.73
N ARG A 260 -12.71 -16.47 -7.32
CA ARG A 260 -13.13 -16.72 -5.92
C ARG A 260 -12.07 -17.44 -5.09
N LEU A 261 -11.05 -18.02 -5.73
CA LEU A 261 -10.03 -18.81 -5.06
C LEU A 261 -8.95 -17.90 -4.45
N THR A 262 -8.58 -18.16 -3.20
CA THR A 262 -7.40 -17.56 -2.57
C THR A 262 -6.13 -18.17 -3.16
N VAL A 263 -5.18 -17.33 -3.55
CA VAL A 263 -3.89 -17.74 -4.12
C VAL A 263 -2.80 -17.55 -3.07
N HIS A 264 -1.99 -18.57 -2.84
CA HIS A 264 -0.83 -18.48 -1.96
C HIS A 264 0.15 -17.41 -2.46
N PRO A 265 0.65 -16.48 -1.62
CA PRO A 265 1.52 -15.38 -2.05
C PRO A 265 2.74 -15.83 -2.86
N GLU A 266 3.39 -16.94 -2.48
CA GLU A 266 4.54 -17.50 -3.22
C GLU A 266 4.26 -17.81 -4.69
N VAL A 267 3.02 -18.17 -5.06
CA VAL A 267 2.69 -18.45 -6.47
C VAL A 267 2.89 -17.18 -7.31
N VAL A 268 2.46 -16.04 -6.77
CA VAL A 268 2.56 -14.74 -7.46
C VAL A 268 4.00 -14.23 -7.42
N LEU A 269 4.65 -14.34 -6.26
CA LEU A 269 6.04 -13.91 -6.07
C LEU A 269 7.02 -14.72 -6.94
N ASN A 270 6.84 -16.04 -7.03
CA ASN A 270 7.65 -16.89 -7.90
C ASN A 270 7.40 -16.57 -9.38
N ALA A 271 6.13 -16.39 -9.77
CA ALA A 271 5.78 -15.98 -11.13
C ALA A 271 6.31 -14.58 -11.50
N SER A 272 6.60 -13.74 -10.50
CA SER A 272 7.26 -12.45 -10.65
C SER A 272 8.79 -12.52 -10.69
N GLY A 273 9.40 -13.69 -10.49
CA GLY A 273 10.86 -13.86 -10.50
C GLY A 273 11.57 -13.21 -9.31
N VAL A 274 10.85 -12.88 -8.24
CA VAL A 274 11.40 -12.22 -7.04
C VAL A 274 11.74 -13.20 -5.92
N LEU A 275 11.64 -14.49 -6.17
CA LEU A 275 12.03 -15.52 -5.23
C LEU A 275 13.24 -16.31 -5.76
N PRO A 276 14.22 -16.63 -4.91
CA PRO A 276 15.28 -17.56 -5.27
C PRO A 276 14.73 -18.97 -5.39
N GLU A 277 15.46 -19.88 -6.04
CA GLU A 277 15.07 -21.29 -6.08
C GLU A 277 14.89 -21.85 -4.66
N ARG A 278 13.71 -22.37 -4.39
CA ARG A 278 13.38 -22.91 -3.07
C ARG A 278 13.97 -24.32 -2.91
N PRO A 279 14.80 -24.56 -1.88
CA PRO A 279 15.21 -25.91 -1.53
C PRO A 279 13.98 -26.78 -1.23
N GLY A 280 13.83 -27.90 -1.95
CA GLY A 280 12.67 -28.80 -1.79
C GLY A 280 11.43 -28.45 -2.63
N GLY A 281 11.51 -27.43 -3.50
CA GLY A 281 10.45 -27.06 -4.43
C GLY A 281 9.40 -26.10 -3.84
N TRP A 282 8.53 -25.59 -4.71
CA TRP A 282 7.51 -24.61 -4.38
C TRP A 282 6.24 -25.24 -3.83
N HIS A 283 5.56 -24.54 -2.90
CA HIS A 283 4.20 -24.91 -2.51
C HIS A 283 3.29 -24.88 -3.75
N SER A 284 2.75 -26.05 -4.12
CA SER A 284 1.76 -26.16 -5.18
C SER A 284 0.35 -26.04 -4.60
N MET A 285 -0.57 -25.47 -5.37
CA MET A 285 -1.99 -25.36 -4.98
C MET A 285 -2.75 -26.71 -5.08
N ALA A 286 -2.06 -27.86 -5.19
CA ALA A 286 -2.66 -29.15 -5.48
C ALA A 286 -3.73 -29.61 -4.47
N ASN A 287 -3.69 -29.12 -3.22
CA ASN A 287 -4.67 -29.44 -2.17
C ASN A 287 -5.49 -28.22 -1.69
N SER A 288 -5.74 -27.21 -2.54
CA SER A 288 -6.32 -25.92 -2.13
C SER A 288 -7.84 -25.91 -1.80
N GLY A 289 -8.40 -27.04 -1.38
CA GLY A 289 -9.73 -27.07 -0.75
C GLY A 289 -9.79 -26.30 0.57
N VAL A 290 -8.63 -26.01 1.16
CA VAL A 290 -8.45 -25.32 2.44
C VAL A 290 -7.97 -23.89 2.14
N SER A 291 -8.82 -23.08 1.51
CA SER A 291 -8.52 -21.67 1.15
C SER A 291 -8.56 -20.70 2.34
N THR A 292 -8.87 -21.24 3.52
CA THR A 292 -8.74 -20.61 4.82
C THR A 292 -7.81 -21.57 5.55
N PRO A 293 -6.65 -21.13 6.08
CA PRO A 293 -6.10 -21.86 7.21
C PRO A 293 -7.27 -22.08 8.17
N GLU A 294 -7.50 -23.30 8.63
CA GLU A 294 -8.01 -23.43 10.00
C GLU A 294 -7.07 -22.50 10.78
N MET A 295 -7.59 -21.36 11.24
CA MET A 295 -6.85 -20.66 12.28
C MET A 295 -6.75 -21.73 13.33
N ASP A 296 -5.52 -22.20 13.57
CA ASP A 296 -5.25 -23.07 14.70
C ASP A 296 -6.00 -22.43 15.86
N GLU A 297 -7.04 -23.11 16.35
CA GLU A 297 -7.96 -22.51 17.32
C GLU A 297 -7.19 -22.07 18.56
N SER A 298 -5.95 -22.54 18.74
CA SER A 298 -4.95 -22.04 19.69
C SER A 298 -4.62 -20.54 19.62
N PHE A 299 -4.87 -19.82 18.52
CA PHE A 299 -4.66 -18.37 18.46
C PHE A 299 -5.90 -17.56 18.87
N VAL A 300 -7.08 -18.20 18.93
CA VAL A 300 -8.34 -17.60 19.43
C VAL A 300 -8.66 -18.11 20.83
N GLU A 301 -8.19 -19.31 21.17
CA GLU A 301 -7.96 -19.76 22.54
C GLU A 301 -6.68 -19.12 23.06
N ALA A 302 -6.72 -17.80 23.24
CA ALA A 302 -6.24 -17.33 24.53
C ALA A 302 -6.95 -18.21 25.56
N LYS A 303 -6.21 -19.13 26.21
CA LYS A 303 -6.70 -19.90 27.35
C LYS A 303 -7.14 -18.89 28.40
N VAL A 304 -8.37 -18.41 28.27
CA VAL A 304 -9.16 -18.01 29.41
C VAL A 304 -9.36 -19.34 30.10
N GLU A 305 -8.51 -19.63 31.08
CA GLU A 305 -8.93 -20.53 32.15
C GLU A 305 -10.18 -19.88 32.71
N ASP A 306 -11.34 -20.29 32.19
CA ASP A 306 -12.62 -20.04 32.81
C ASP A 306 -12.57 -20.84 34.11
N GLU A 307 -11.93 -20.28 35.14
CA GLU A 307 -12.29 -20.63 36.50
C GLU A 307 -13.77 -20.28 36.62
N GLU A 308 -14.61 -21.31 36.56
CA GLU A 308 -16.03 -21.24 36.87
C GLU A 308 -16.18 -20.70 38.29
N VAL A 309 -16.22 -19.37 38.43
CA VAL A 309 -16.70 -18.73 39.64
C VAL A 309 -18.17 -19.10 39.73
N LYS A 310 -18.50 -20.03 40.62
CA LYS A 310 -19.87 -20.38 41.00
C LYS A 310 -20.66 -19.09 41.17
N GLU A 311 -21.59 -18.83 40.24
CA GLU A 311 -22.48 -17.67 40.30
C GLU A 311 -23.34 -17.75 41.56
N GLY A 312 -22.87 -17.13 42.64
CA GLY A 312 -23.67 -16.93 43.84
C GLY A 312 -24.68 -15.83 43.59
N ALA A 313 -25.95 -16.20 43.38
CA ALA A 313 -27.22 -15.46 43.52
C ALA A 313 -27.36 -13.98 43.07
N ASN A 314 -26.32 -13.33 42.55
CA ASN A 314 -26.28 -11.93 42.10
C ASN A 314 -25.36 -11.83 40.86
N GLY A 315 -25.64 -12.61 39.82
CA GLY A 315 -24.84 -12.70 38.58
C GLY A 315 -24.65 -11.39 37.78
N ASN A 316 -25.17 -10.27 38.29
CA ASN A 316 -25.09 -8.93 37.71
C ASN A 316 -24.17 -7.96 38.49
N GLU A 317 -23.51 -8.41 39.56
CA GLU A 317 -22.66 -7.54 40.39
C GLU A 317 -21.23 -7.45 39.84
N TRP A 318 -20.77 -6.22 39.57
CA TRP A 318 -19.45 -5.95 39.02
C TRP A 318 -18.42 -5.80 40.15
N ASN A 319 -17.85 -6.93 40.59
CA ASN A 319 -16.81 -6.93 41.62
C ASN A 319 -15.40 -6.71 41.03
N TRP A 320 -14.44 -6.36 41.88
CA TRP A 320 -13.06 -6.05 41.46
C TRP A 320 -12.35 -7.25 40.83
N GLU A 321 -12.63 -8.47 41.28
CA GLU A 321 -12.07 -9.69 40.71
C GLU A 321 -12.49 -9.89 39.24
N ARG A 322 -13.77 -9.64 38.91
CA ARG A 322 -14.27 -9.64 37.53
C ARG A 322 -13.64 -8.52 36.70
N VAL A 323 -13.47 -7.33 37.27
CA VAL A 323 -12.77 -6.21 36.59
C VAL A 323 -11.34 -6.62 36.21
N GLU A 324 -10.56 -7.19 37.12
CA GLU A 324 -9.18 -7.60 36.85
C GLU A 324 -9.11 -8.70 35.79
N ARG A 325 -10.01 -9.67 35.84
CA ARG A 325 -10.10 -10.74 34.84
C ARG A 325 -10.39 -10.19 33.45
N GLU A 326 -11.39 -9.31 33.31
CA GLU A 326 -11.68 -8.68 32.01
C GLU A 326 -10.53 -7.77 31.55
N ASN A 327 -9.86 -7.07 32.47
CA ASN A 327 -8.68 -6.26 32.14
C ASN A 327 -7.52 -7.13 31.62
N LYS A 328 -7.18 -8.23 32.31
CA LYS A 328 -6.14 -9.19 31.86
C LYS A 328 -6.49 -9.80 30.50
N ARG A 329 -7.75 -10.18 30.31
CA ARG A 329 -8.27 -10.68 29.02
C ARG A 329 -8.15 -9.64 27.91
N GLY A 330 -8.34 -8.36 28.20
CA GLY A 330 -8.11 -7.28 27.24
C GLY A 330 -6.63 -7.02 26.96
N LEU A 331 -5.79 -7.12 28.00
CA LEU A 331 -4.37 -6.79 27.95
C LEU A 331 -3.60 -7.64 26.92
N GLN A 332 -3.92 -8.92 26.78
CA GLN A 332 -3.29 -9.79 25.77
C GLN A 332 -3.41 -9.24 24.33
N PHE A 333 -4.54 -8.59 24.00
CA PHE A 333 -4.72 -7.97 22.69
C PHE A 333 -3.99 -6.63 22.59
N ALA A 334 -3.95 -5.87 23.69
CA ALA A 334 -3.22 -4.62 23.77
C ALA A 334 -1.70 -4.83 23.66
N GLU A 335 -1.17 -5.94 24.16
CA GLU A 335 0.24 -6.33 24.02
C GLU A 335 0.65 -6.48 22.55
N HIS A 336 -0.22 -7.07 21.71
CA HIS A 336 0.02 -7.12 20.27
C HIS A 336 0.03 -5.72 19.64
N PHE A 337 -0.83 -4.81 20.11
CA PHE A 337 -0.82 -3.42 19.66
C PHE A 337 0.47 -2.70 20.08
N ALA A 338 0.94 -2.93 21.31
CA ALA A 338 2.21 -2.40 21.82
C ALA A 338 3.43 -2.97 21.06
N ALA A 339 3.41 -4.27 20.73
CA ALA A 339 4.47 -4.89 19.93
C ALA A 339 4.61 -4.24 18.54
N MET A 340 3.51 -3.75 17.97
CA MET A 340 3.53 -3.04 16.69
C MET A 340 4.22 -1.67 16.76
N GLU A 341 4.45 -1.11 17.94
CA GLU A 341 5.28 0.10 18.08
C GLU A 341 6.74 -0.15 17.68
N GLY A 342 7.22 -1.39 17.84
CA GLY A 342 8.55 -1.80 17.38
C GLY A 342 8.76 -1.64 15.88
N LEU A 343 7.69 -1.53 15.08
CA LEU A 343 7.79 -1.28 13.64
C LEU A 343 8.54 0.00 13.30
N HIS A 344 8.57 1.00 14.18
CA HIS A 344 9.34 2.21 13.89
C HIS A 344 10.85 1.89 13.74
N GLN A 345 11.34 0.88 14.44
CA GLN A 345 12.74 0.44 14.39
C GLN A 345 13.07 -0.37 13.12
N GLU A 346 12.05 -0.93 12.46
CA GLU A 346 12.19 -1.59 11.16
C GLU A 346 12.48 -0.61 10.01
N PHE A 347 12.31 0.69 10.25
CA PHE A 347 12.72 1.72 9.31
C PHE A 347 14.21 2.00 9.43
N THR A 348 15.00 1.22 8.70
CA THR A 348 16.46 1.42 8.62
C THR A 348 16.86 2.52 7.65
N GLY A 349 15.89 3.22 7.04
CA GLY A 349 16.17 4.21 6.02
C GLY A 349 17.05 3.63 4.92
N SER A 350 16.69 2.44 4.40
CA SER A 350 17.55 1.53 3.63
C SER A 350 18.73 2.27 2.98
N GLN A 351 19.90 2.16 3.61
CA GLN A 351 21.16 2.61 2.99
C GLN A 351 21.38 1.87 1.66
N GLY A 352 20.69 0.75 1.41
CA GLY A 352 20.65 0.05 0.13
C GLY A 352 19.82 0.74 -0.97
N PRO A 353 19.64 0.05 -2.10
CA PRO A 353 18.81 0.53 -3.19
C PRO A 353 17.32 0.58 -2.79
N ALA A 354 16.56 1.44 -3.45
CA ALA A 354 15.11 1.41 -3.45
C ALA A 354 14.60 0.79 -4.75
N LEU A 355 13.42 0.18 -4.73
CA LEU A 355 12.81 -0.36 -5.93
C LEU A 355 12.43 0.75 -6.91
N GLY A 356 11.91 1.87 -6.42
CA GLY A 356 11.57 3.03 -7.25
C GLY A 356 11.06 4.21 -6.44
N LYS A 357 11.01 5.39 -7.06
CA LYS A 357 10.45 6.61 -6.45
C LYS A 357 9.34 7.18 -7.31
N TYR A 358 8.18 7.40 -6.70
CA TYR A 358 6.99 7.89 -7.38
C TYR A 358 6.41 9.09 -6.66
N ARG A 359 5.78 9.98 -7.44
CA ARG A 359 5.04 11.12 -6.90
C ARG A 359 3.57 10.76 -6.81
N ASP A 360 2.95 11.17 -5.71
CA ASP A 360 1.52 10.95 -5.43
C ASP A 360 0.62 11.76 -6.39
N LEU A 361 0.92 13.04 -6.52
CA LEU A 361 0.41 13.96 -7.53
C LEU A 361 1.61 14.62 -8.21
N LEU A 362 1.46 14.98 -9.50
CA LEU A 362 2.46 15.55 -10.44
C LEU A 362 3.80 16.03 -9.85
#